data_AF-A0A958DE93-F1
#
_entry.id   AF-A0A958DE93-F1
#
_cell.length_a   1.000
_cell.length_b   1.000
_cell.length_c   1.000
_cell.angle_alpha   90.00
_cell.angle_beta   90.00
_cell.angle_gamma   90.00
#
_symmetry.space_group_name_H-M   'P 1'
#
loop_
_entity.id
_entity.type
_entity.pdbx_description
1 polymer ?
#
loop_
_entity_poly.entity_id
_entity_poly.type
_entity_poly.pdbx_seq_one_letter_code
_entity_poly.pdbx_strand_id
1 'polypeptide(L)'
;ARLNRTAQADGSEQYRLVIGGGEMVRAPKSFGGTSGVVRFDQPALTVLDRVMQEGLEHHFCIVYGDYRNELHMFARLLNLPVLELC
;
A
#
# COMPACT_ATOMS: atom_id res chain seq x y z
N ALA A 1 -2.48 -3.73 0.89
CA ALA A 1 -3.29 -2.52 1.19
C ALA A 1 -3.11 -2.10 2.65
N ARG A 2 -3.34 -0.83 2.99
CA ARG A 2 -3.40 -0.31 4.38
C ARG A 2 -4.29 0.94 4.47
N LEU A 3 -4.72 1.34 5.66
CA LEU A 3 -5.35 2.64 5.91
C LEU A 3 -4.30 3.66 6.37
N ASN A 4 -4.24 4.83 5.73
CA ASN A 4 -3.41 5.95 6.11
C ASN A 4 -4.21 7.11 6.68
N ARG A 5 -3.78 7.65 7.82
CA ARG A 5 -4.36 8.88 8.38
C ARG A 5 -3.61 10.08 7.82
N THR A 6 -4.32 11.12 7.41
CA THR A 6 -3.71 12.33 6.86
C THR A 6 -4.43 13.55 7.40
N ALA A 7 -3.67 14.55 7.83
CA ALA A 7 -4.19 15.84 8.23
C ALA A 7 -4.61 16.65 7.00
N GLN A 8 -5.75 17.32 7.10
CA GLN A 8 -6.30 18.20 6.09
C GLN A 8 -5.91 19.66 6.38
N ALA A 9 -6.00 20.51 5.36
CA ALA A 9 -5.67 21.93 5.48
C ALA A 9 -6.56 22.69 6.49
N ASP A 10 -7.78 22.20 6.72
CA ASP A 10 -8.73 22.76 7.70
C ASP A 10 -8.50 22.26 9.14
N GLY A 11 -7.47 21.45 9.36
CA GLY A 11 -7.13 20.86 10.66
C GLY A 11 -7.91 19.58 11.00
N SER A 12 -8.79 19.11 10.12
CA SER A 12 -9.44 17.81 10.28
C SER A 12 -8.51 16.65 9.88
N GLU A 13 -8.86 15.43 10.27
CA GLU A 13 -8.15 14.22 9.86
C GLU A 13 -9.03 13.36 8.95
N GLN A 14 -8.43 12.76 7.93
CA GLN A 14 -9.11 11.81 7.04
C GLN A 14 -8.30 10.54 6.88
N TYR A 15 -9.00 9.41 6.73
CA TYR A 15 -8.40 8.16 6.31
C TYR A 15 -8.39 8.02 4.78
N ARG A 16 -7.30 7.48 4.25
CA ARG A 16 -7.13 7.09 2.85
C ARG A 16 -6.79 5.61 2.78
N LEU A 17 -7.33 4.89 1.80
CA LEU A 17 -6.94 3.51 1.54
C LEU A 17 -5.76 3.49 0.58
N VAL A 18 -4.64 2.91 1.00
CA VAL A 18 -3.46 2.71 0.16
C VAL A 18 -3.55 1.36 -0.50
N ILE A 19 -3.55 1.34 -1.83
CA ILE A 19 -3.61 0.13 -2.66
C ILE A 19 -2.31 0.02 -3.45
N GLY A 20 -1.77 -1.19 -3.56
CA GLY A 20 -0.55 -1.47 -4.31
C GLY A 20 -0.55 -2.92 -4.79
N GLY A 21 0.12 -3.15 -5.90
CA GLY A 21 0.21 -4.45 -6.56
C GLY A 21 1.66 -4.90 -6.74
N GLY A 22 1.85 -6.21 -6.84
CA GLY A 22 3.14 -6.81 -7.10
C GLY A 22 3.11 -8.32 -6.97
N GLU A 23 4.22 -8.93 -7.35
CA GLU A 23 4.42 -10.37 -7.31
C GLU A 23 5.41 -10.75 -6.22
N MET A 24 5.06 -11.72 -5.37
CA MET A 24 6.01 -12.35 -4.48
C MET A 24 6.96 -13.23 -5.29
N VAL A 25 8.25 -12.88 -5.34
CA VAL A 25 9.25 -13.62 -6.11
C VAL A 25 10.03 -14.60 -5.23
N ARG A 26 10.48 -15.69 -5.85
CA ARG A 26 11.39 -16.63 -5.19
C ARG A 26 12.76 -15.98 -5.02
N ALA A 27 13.16 -15.74 -3.78
CA ALA A 27 14.44 -15.16 -3.42
C ALA A 27 15.02 -15.82 -2.16
N PRO A 28 16.34 -15.73 -1.91
CA PRO A 28 16.90 -16.04 -0.61
C PRO A 28 16.19 -15.25 0.49
N LYS A 29 16.08 -15.82 1.69
CA LYS A 29 15.50 -15.12 2.84
C LYS A 29 16.27 -13.84 3.10
N SER A 30 15.57 -12.72 3.12
CA SER A 30 16.18 -11.41 3.43
C SER A 30 16.53 -11.30 4.92
N PHE A 31 15.69 -11.86 5.79
CA PHE A 31 15.84 -11.80 7.25
C PHE A 31 15.29 -13.08 7.91
N GLY A 32 15.63 -13.28 9.19
CA GLY A 32 15.05 -14.34 10.02
C GLY A 32 13.54 -14.17 10.20
N GLY A 33 12.82 -15.27 10.40
CA GLY A 33 11.36 -15.28 10.50
C GLY A 33 10.64 -15.34 9.14
N THR A 34 9.42 -14.80 9.09
CA THR A 34 8.60 -14.74 7.88
C THR A 34 9.00 -13.52 7.06
N SER A 35 9.80 -13.74 6.01
CA SER A 35 10.20 -12.72 5.04
C SER A 35 9.87 -13.17 3.63
N GLY A 36 9.65 -12.20 2.75
CA GLY A 36 9.50 -12.45 1.32
C GLY A 36 9.86 -11.21 0.53
N VAL A 37 10.14 -11.41 -0.76
CA VAL A 37 10.57 -10.34 -1.66
C VAL A 37 9.46 -10.07 -2.66
N VAL A 38 9.05 -8.80 -2.74
CA VAL A 38 8.02 -8.33 -3.67
C VAL A 38 8.72 -7.66 -4.85
N ARG A 39 8.31 -8.03 -6.07
CA ARG A 39 8.51 -7.21 -7.27
C ARG A 39 7.24 -6.41 -7.49
N PHE A 40 7.28 -5.12 -7.22
CA PHE A 40 6.16 -4.22 -7.47
C PHE A 40 5.87 -4.05 -8.96
N ASP A 41 4.65 -3.63 -9.28
CA ASP A 41 4.24 -3.32 -10.66
C ASP A 41 4.96 -2.07 -11.22
N GLN A 42 5.52 -1.25 -10.33
CA GLN A 42 6.39 -0.10 -10.64
C GLN A 42 7.83 -0.36 -10.15
N PRO A 43 8.83 0.39 -10.64
CA PRO A 43 10.18 0.35 -10.07
C PRO A 43 10.16 0.53 -8.55
N ALA A 44 10.91 -0.30 -7.81
CA ALA A 44 10.89 -0.30 -6.36
C ALA A 44 11.28 1.07 -5.75
N LEU A 45 12.15 1.83 -6.42
CA LEU A 45 12.50 3.19 -6.03
C LEU A 45 11.31 4.14 -6.11
N THR A 46 10.49 4.05 -7.15
CA THR A 46 9.26 4.87 -7.28
C THR A 46 8.27 4.57 -6.16
N VAL A 47 8.13 3.28 -5.80
CA VAL A 47 7.28 2.87 -4.68
C VAL A 47 7.84 3.41 -3.36
N LEU A 48 9.16 3.28 -3.13
CA LEU A 48 9.83 3.82 -1.95
C LEU A 48 9.66 5.34 -1.83
N ASP A 49 9.83 6.07 -2.93
CA ASP A 49 9.66 7.52 -2.97
C ASP A 49 8.23 7.91 -2.58
N ARG A 50 7.21 7.20 -3.09
CA ARG A 50 5.81 7.42 -2.70
C ARG A 50 5.57 7.11 -1.22
N VAL A 51 6.11 6.01 -0.69
CA VAL A 51 6.02 5.66 0.74
C VAL A 51 6.56 6.81 1.60
N MET A 52 7.74 7.32 1.25
CA MET A 52 8.41 8.39 2.00
C MET A 52 7.67 9.73 1.90
N GLN A 53 7.25 10.11 0.69
CA GLN A 53 6.54 11.38 0.45
C GLN A 53 5.18 11.43 1.16
N GLU A 54 4.46 10.31 1.17
CA GLU A 54 3.13 10.21 1.78
C GLU A 54 3.17 9.86 3.28
N GLY A 55 4.38 9.72 3.85
CA GLY A 55 4.59 9.40 5.27
C GLY A 55 3.94 8.08 5.68
N LEU A 56 3.98 7.06 4.82
CA LEU A 56 3.31 5.80 5.09
C LEU A 56 4.07 5.00 6.16
N GLU A 57 3.33 4.44 7.11
CA GLU A 57 3.89 3.55 8.13
C GLU A 57 4.34 2.20 7.54
N HIS A 58 5.25 1.51 8.23
CA HIS A 58 5.91 0.30 7.74
C HIS A 58 5.02 -0.96 7.72
N HIS A 59 3.79 -0.87 8.21
CA HIS A 59 2.85 -2.00 8.24
C HIS A 59 1.95 -2.04 7.01
N PHE A 60 1.90 -3.21 6.38
CA PHE A 60 1.06 -3.47 5.21
C PHE A 60 0.35 -4.82 5.36
N CYS A 61 -0.89 -4.90 4.90
CA CYS A 61 -1.57 -6.18 4.69
C CYS A 61 -1.27 -6.68 3.27
N ILE A 62 -0.76 -7.91 3.17
CA ILE A 62 -0.45 -8.60 1.92
C ILE A 62 -1.42 -9.78 1.79
N VAL A 63 -2.00 -9.95 0.60
CA VAL A 63 -2.96 -11.02 0.29
C VAL A 63 -2.52 -11.75 -0.98
N TYR A 64 -2.88 -13.02 -1.10
CA TYR A 64 -2.61 -13.80 -2.30
C TYR A 64 -3.68 -13.56 -3.36
N GLY A 65 -3.29 -13.11 -4.54
CA GLY A 65 -4.21 -12.78 -5.65
C GLY A 65 -4.35 -11.27 -5.86
N ASP A 66 -4.91 -10.89 -7.00
CA ASP A 66 -5.17 -9.49 -7.33
C ASP A 66 -6.60 -9.12 -6.93
N TYR A 67 -6.72 -8.38 -5.84
CA TYR A 67 -8.00 -7.90 -5.29
C TYR A 67 -8.13 -6.38 -5.38
N ARG A 68 -7.33 -5.72 -6.24
CA ARG A 68 -7.35 -4.25 -6.33
C ARG A 68 -8.72 -3.72 -6.71
N ASN A 69 -9.42 -4.38 -7.64
CA ASN A 69 -10.77 -4.00 -8.07
C ASN A 69 -11.78 -4.01 -6.91
N GLU A 70 -11.78 -5.06 -6.11
CA GLU A 70 -12.63 -5.22 -4.93
C GLU A 70 -12.28 -4.18 -3.86
N LEU A 71 -10.99 -3.89 -3.65
CA LEU A 71 -10.55 -2.84 -2.74
C LEU A 71 -10.97 -1.44 -3.20
N HIS A 72 -10.94 -1.16 -4.51
CA HIS A 72 -11.50 0.08 -5.06
C HIS A 72 -13.01 0.17 -4.87
N MET A 73 -13.74 -0.92 -5.07
CA MET A 73 -15.18 -0.98 -4.80
C MET A 73 -15.47 -0.70 -3.33
N PHE A 74 -14.70 -1.30 -2.42
CA PHE A 74 -14.80 -1.07 -0.99
C PHE A 74 -14.49 0.38 -0.60
N ALA A 75 -13.44 0.97 -1.17
CA ALA A 75 -13.10 2.38 -0.91
C ALA A 75 -14.24 3.32 -1.34
N ARG A 76 -14.86 3.06 -2.51
CA ARG A 76 -16.04 3.81 -2.98
C ARG A 76 -17.23 3.67 -2.03
N LEU A 77 -17.52 2.45 -1.56
CA LEU A 77 -18.61 2.20 -0.62
C LEU A 77 -18.47 3.02 0.67
N LEU A 78 -17.23 3.19 1.15
CA LEU A 78 -16.93 3.92 2.38
C LEU A 78 -16.57 5.40 2.18
N ASN A 79 -16.62 5.91 0.94
CA ASN A 79 -16.14 7.24 0.58
C ASN A 79 -14.69 7.51 1.05
N LEU A 80 -13.84 6.50 1.02
CA LEU A 80 -12.42 6.62 1.34
C LEU A 80 -11.64 7.03 0.08
N PRO A 81 -10.87 8.12 0.12
CA PRO A 81 -9.90 8.40 -0.94
C PRO A 81 -8.90 7.27 -1.06
N VAL A 82 -8.47 7.00 -2.30
CA VAL A 82 -7.48 5.97 -2.60
C VAL A 82 -6.15 6.61 -2.95
N LEU A 83 -5.06 6.07 -2.41
CA LEU A 83 -3.69 6.36 -2.82
C LEU A 83 -3.11 5.14 -3.53
N GLU A 84 -2.75 5.31 -4.80
CA GLU A 84 -2.05 4.28 -5.57
C GLU A 84 -0.57 4.25 -5.21
N LEU A 85 -0.13 3.11 -4.70
CA LEU A 85 1.26 2.88 -4.34
C LEU A 85 2.11 2.49 -5.54
N CYS A 86 1.52 1.82 -6.53
CA CYS A 86 2.16 1.36 -7.76
C CYS A 86 1.42 1.97 -8.95
#